data_AF-A0AAU3U5Q5-F1
#
_entry.id   AF-A0AAU3U5Q5-F1
#
_cell.length_a   1.000
_cell.length_b   1.000
_cell.length_c   1.000
_cell.angle_alpha   90.00
_cell.angle_beta   90.00
_cell.angle_gamma   90.00
#
_symmetry.space_group_name_H-M   'P 1'
#
loop_
_entity.id
_entity.type
_entity.pdbx_description
1 polymer ?
#
loop_
_entity_poly.entity_id
_entity_poly.type
_entity_poly.pdbx_seq_one_letter_code
_entity_poly.pdbx_strand_id
1 'polypeptide(L)'
;MATDWRTAFTAMVEALLEDAERRQSPLDAPPAEIRRLVAEGGDALEEVTEPRLVHFDLWPGNIFVAPADDGSHARITGLIDHERAFWGDPAAELVSLAFGGDAGPDSDLVVGYTEAGGSLDFGPAFQHRLALYQLYLGLLLVVECGPRGYGPTHVAFCRRMLTDAVTRLRTAARTAP
;
A
#
# COMPACT_ATOMS: atom_id res chain seq x y z
N MET A 1 -9.67 4.00 20.05
CA MET A 1 -9.25 4.22 18.66
C MET A 1 -7.85 4.83 18.67
N ALA A 2 -7.01 4.53 17.68
CA ALA A 2 -5.68 5.11 17.58
C ALA A 2 -5.77 6.64 17.42
N THR A 3 -4.82 7.37 18.00
CA THR A 3 -4.77 8.84 17.99
C THR A 3 -3.85 9.42 16.92
N ASP A 4 -3.06 8.56 16.28
CA ASP A 4 -2.04 8.92 15.29
C ASP A 4 -1.87 7.78 14.27
N TRP A 5 -1.28 8.11 13.13
CA TRP A 5 -1.14 7.18 12.01
C TRP A 5 -0.17 6.04 12.31
N ARG A 6 0.92 6.29 13.03
CA ARG A 6 1.88 5.25 13.42
C ARG A 6 1.21 4.14 14.22
N THR A 7 0.42 4.49 15.22
CA THR A 7 -0.32 3.54 16.05
C THR A 7 -1.37 2.80 15.23
N ALA A 8 -2.11 3.51 14.37
CA ALA A 8 -3.11 2.91 13.50
C ALA A 8 -2.50 1.88 12.53
N PHE A 9 -1.46 2.27 11.81
CA PHE A 9 -0.78 1.40 10.85
C PHE A 9 -0.14 0.18 11.52
N THR A 10 0.49 0.37 12.68
CA THR A 10 1.05 -0.74 13.46
C THR A 10 -0.03 -1.75 13.86
N ALA A 11 -1.19 -1.27 14.31
CA ALA A 11 -2.32 -2.14 14.65
C ALA A 11 -2.90 -2.87 13.42
N MET A 12 -2.95 -2.20 12.26
CA MET A 12 -3.38 -2.81 11.00
C MET A 12 -2.45 -3.96 10.58
N VAL A 13 -1.14 -3.77 10.68
CA VAL A 13 -0.16 -4.83 10.40
C VAL A 13 -0.30 -5.98 11.41
N GLU A 14 -0.46 -5.68 12.70
CA GLU A 14 -0.62 -6.71 13.73
C GLU A 14 -1.86 -7.57 13.45
N ALA A 15 -2.99 -6.96 13.09
CA ALA A 15 -4.20 -7.69 12.73
C ALA A 15 -3.98 -8.66 11.56
N LEU A 16 -3.21 -8.27 10.54
CA LEU A 16 -2.85 -9.17 9.44
C LEU A 16 -1.91 -10.30 9.87
N LEU A 17 -0.99 -10.04 10.81
CA LEU A 17 -0.10 -11.07 11.35
C LEU A 17 -0.88 -12.10 12.19
N GLU A 18 -1.84 -11.65 13.00
CA GLU A 18 -2.76 -12.53 13.74
C GLU A 18 -3.60 -13.38 12.78
N ASP A 19 -4.09 -12.79 11.70
CA ASP A 19 -4.84 -13.50 10.66
C ASP A 19 -3.97 -14.53 9.92
N ALA A 20 -2.72 -14.16 9.60
CA ALA A 20 -1.76 -15.05 8.97
C ALA A 20 -1.45 -16.26 9.86
N GLU A 21 -1.28 -16.05 11.17
CA GLU A 21 -1.07 -17.14 12.14
C GLU A 21 -2.30 -18.04 12.21
N ARG A 22 -3.49 -17.46 12.42
CA ARG A 22 -4.76 -18.19 12.54
C ARG A 22 -5.07 -19.04 11.31
N ARG A 23 -4.65 -18.59 10.13
CA ARG A 23 -4.91 -19.26 8.84
C ARG A 23 -3.71 -20.03 8.29
N GLN A 24 -2.58 -20.01 9.01
CA GLN A 24 -1.32 -20.63 8.59
C GLN A 24 -0.85 -20.13 7.21
N SER A 25 -1.00 -18.83 6.94
CA SER A 25 -0.64 -18.21 5.66
C SER A 25 0.88 -18.18 5.46
N PRO A 26 1.38 -18.46 4.24
CA PRO A 26 2.82 -18.58 3.97
C PRO A 26 3.48 -17.20 3.80
N LEU A 27 3.90 -16.57 4.90
CA LEU A 27 4.49 -15.22 4.86
C LEU A 27 5.91 -15.13 4.28
N ASP A 28 6.67 -16.23 4.26
CA ASP A 28 8.09 -16.27 3.84
C ASP A 28 9.05 -15.32 4.59
N ALA A 29 8.58 -14.66 5.65
CA ALA A 29 9.35 -13.89 6.60
C ALA A 29 8.81 -14.13 8.03
N PRO A 30 9.67 -14.18 9.06
CA PRO A 30 9.22 -14.30 10.44
C PRO A 30 8.34 -13.10 10.86
N PRO A 31 7.18 -13.30 11.52
CA PRO A 31 6.35 -12.19 12.02
C PRO A 31 7.12 -11.19 12.90
N ALA A 32 8.07 -11.66 13.71
CA ALA A 32 8.93 -10.82 14.53
C ALA A 32 9.80 -9.86 13.69
N GLU A 33 10.24 -10.29 12.51
CA GLU A 33 10.99 -9.42 11.61
C GLU A 33 10.11 -8.33 11.00
N ILE A 34 8.88 -8.68 10.58
CA ILE A 34 7.91 -7.74 10.04
C ILE A 34 7.60 -6.65 11.08
N ARG A 35 7.32 -7.04 12.33
CA ARG A 35 7.10 -6.10 13.44
C ARG A 35 8.29 -5.17 13.64
N ARG A 36 9.52 -5.70 13.56
CA ARG A 36 10.74 -4.89 13.67
C ARG A 36 10.85 -3.86 12.55
N LEU A 37 10.62 -4.26 11.29
CA LEU A 37 10.69 -3.34 10.15
C LEU A 37 9.63 -2.22 10.25
N VAL A 38 8.43 -2.54 10.72
CA VAL A 38 7.38 -1.53 10.98
C VAL A 38 7.79 -0.58 12.10
N ALA A 39 8.37 -1.11 13.19
CA ALA A 39 8.85 -0.29 14.30
C ALA A 39 10.00 0.65 13.89
N GLU A 40 10.93 0.17 13.05
CA GLU A 40 12.05 0.95 12.50
C GLU A 40 11.58 2.11 11.60
N GLY A 41 10.41 1.99 10.98
CA GLY A 41 9.78 3.06 10.18
C GLY A 41 8.87 4.01 10.98
N GLY A 42 8.90 3.95 12.31
CA GLY A 42 8.04 4.73 13.20
C GLY A 42 8.08 6.23 12.93
N ASP A 43 9.28 6.82 12.89
CA ASP A 43 9.47 8.26 12.67
C ASP A 43 8.88 8.71 11.33
N ALA A 44 9.02 7.89 10.29
CA ALA A 44 8.45 8.19 8.98
C ALA A 44 6.92 8.20 9.01
N LEU A 45 6.29 7.30 9.79
CA LEU A 45 4.84 7.26 9.97
C LEU A 45 4.32 8.43 10.80
N GLU A 46 5.11 8.97 11.73
CA GLU A 46 4.75 10.12 12.58
C GLU A 46 4.63 11.44 11.79
N GLU A 47 5.26 11.56 10.61
CA GLU A 47 5.10 12.72 9.73
C GLU A 47 3.67 12.86 9.17
N VAL A 48 2.87 11.78 9.21
CA VAL A 48 1.48 11.78 8.73
C VAL A 48 0.58 12.37 9.81
N THR A 49 0.34 13.68 9.68
CA THR A 49 -0.43 14.45 10.67
C THR A 49 -1.87 14.74 10.25
N GLU A 50 -2.19 14.64 8.96
CA GLU A 50 -3.54 14.87 8.43
C GLU A 50 -4.01 13.64 7.62
N PRO A 51 -4.96 12.84 8.14
CA PRO A 51 -5.44 11.68 7.43
C PRO A 51 -6.34 12.08 6.26
N ARG A 52 -6.22 11.36 5.14
CA ARG A 52 -7.12 11.42 3.99
C ARG A 52 -7.85 10.09 3.84
N LEU A 53 -9.03 10.12 3.21
CA LEU A 53 -9.69 8.88 2.82
C LEU A 53 -8.88 8.24 1.69
N VAL A 54 -8.38 7.03 1.95
CA VAL A 54 -7.63 6.17 1.01
C VAL A 54 -8.54 5.01 0.67
N HIS A 55 -8.67 4.71 -0.62
CA HIS A 55 -9.44 3.57 -1.12
C HIS A 55 -8.67 2.27 -0.94
N PHE A 56 -7.34 2.30 -1.17
CA PHE A 56 -6.40 1.20 -0.97
C PHE A 56 -6.72 -0.07 -1.78
N ASP A 57 -7.44 0.11 -2.88
CA ASP A 57 -7.74 -0.96 -3.84
C ASP A 57 -7.96 -0.42 -5.26
N LEU A 58 -7.35 0.72 -5.60
CA LEU A 58 -7.42 1.26 -6.95
C LEU A 58 -6.39 0.60 -7.86
N TRP A 59 -6.83 -0.45 -8.55
CA TRP A 59 -6.14 -1.06 -9.69
C TRP A 59 -7.04 -0.91 -10.94
N PRO A 60 -6.55 -1.16 -12.17
CA PRO A 60 -7.33 -0.91 -13.39
C PRO A 60 -8.73 -1.53 -13.42
N GLY A 61 -8.95 -2.65 -12.74
CA GLY A 61 -10.27 -3.29 -12.64
C GLY A 61 -11.32 -2.52 -11.83
N ASN A 62 -10.90 -1.64 -10.92
CA ASN A 62 -11.77 -0.88 -10.02
C ASN A 62 -11.99 0.58 -10.46
N ILE A 63 -11.51 0.96 -11.65
CA ILE A 63 -11.58 2.32 -12.19
C ILE A 63 -12.37 2.30 -13.50
N PHE A 64 -13.52 2.97 -13.52
CA PHE A 64 -14.29 3.16 -14.74
C PHE A 64 -13.90 4.45 -15.44
N VAL A 65 -13.68 4.35 -16.74
CA VAL A 65 -13.34 5.48 -17.62
C VAL A 65 -14.30 5.55 -18.79
N ALA A 66 -14.70 6.76 -19.18
CA ALA A 66 -15.50 7.02 -20.37
C ALA A 66 -14.86 8.12 -21.22
N PRO A 67 -14.99 8.07 -22.56
CA PRO A 67 -14.65 9.20 -23.42
C PRO A 67 -15.40 10.46 -22.98
N ALA A 68 -14.78 11.62 -23.09
CA ALA A 68 -15.48 12.88 -22.86
C ALA A 68 -16.31 13.26 -24.10
N ASP A 69 -17.55 13.72 -23.89
CA ASP A 69 -18.46 14.11 -24.98
C ASP A 69 -17.94 15.31 -25.80
N ASP A 70 -17.06 16.12 -25.21
CA ASP A 70 -16.43 17.30 -25.84
C ASP A 70 -15.18 16.97 -26.67
N GLY A 71 -14.84 15.68 -26.82
CA GLY A 71 -13.65 15.23 -27.54
C GLY A 71 -12.33 15.45 -26.78
N SER A 72 -12.38 15.84 -25.50
CA SER A 72 -11.21 15.91 -24.62
C SER A 72 -10.80 14.52 -24.11
N HIS A 73 -9.85 14.48 -23.18
CA HIS A 73 -9.36 13.23 -22.57
C HIS A 73 -10.49 12.47 -21.86
N ALA A 74 -10.40 11.13 -21.88
CA ALA A 74 -11.29 10.27 -21.12
C ALA A 74 -11.32 10.66 -19.64
N ARG A 75 -12.49 10.52 -19.01
CA ARG A 75 -12.74 10.89 -17.61
C ARG A 75 -12.98 9.66 -16.78
N ILE A 76 -12.53 9.69 -15.53
CA ILE A 76 -12.94 8.71 -14.51
C ILE A 76 -14.43 8.95 -14.21
N THR A 77 -15.25 7.93 -14.36
CA THR A 77 -16.70 7.99 -14.14
C THR A 77 -17.15 7.22 -12.90
N GLY A 78 -16.28 6.38 -12.34
CA GLY A 78 -16.59 5.65 -11.12
C GLY A 78 -15.37 4.94 -10.54
N LEU A 79 -15.37 4.84 -9.21
CA LEU A 79 -14.49 4.00 -8.42
C LEU A 79 -15.36 3.00 -7.67
N ILE A 80 -14.93 1.74 -7.57
CA ILE A 80 -15.70 0.67 -6.92
C ILE A 80 -14.82 -0.14 -5.97
N ASP A 81 -15.47 -0.93 -5.11
CA ASP A 81 -14.83 -1.88 -4.20
C ASP A 81 -14.04 -1.25 -3.04
N HIS A 82 -14.73 -0.49 -2.20
CA HIS A 82 -14.12 0.26 -1.09
C HIS A 82 -13.87 -0.61 0.15
N GLU A 83 -13.75 -1.94 0.02
CA GLU A 83 -13.65 -2.85 1.18
C GLU A 83 -12.35 -2.68 1.97
N ARG A 84 -11.32 -2.09 1.36
CA ARG A 84 -10.02 -1.80 1.96
C ARG A 84 -9.83 -0.35 2.40
N ALA A 85 -10.87 0.47 2.26
CA ALA A 85 -10.74 1.90 2.49
C ALA A 85 -10.52 2.25 3.97
N PHE A 86 -9.66 3.23 4.22
CA PHE A 86 -9.37 3.74 5.56
C PHE A 86 -9.00 5.23 5.52
N TRP A 87 -9.02 5.88 6.69
CA TRP A 87 -8.48 7.23 6.86
C TRP A 87 -7.02 7.13 7.27
N GLY A 88 -6.10 7.63 6.44
CA GLY A 88 -4.65 7.45 6.64
C GLY A 88 -3.78 8.29 5.71
N ASP A 89 -2.56 7.82 5.45
CA ASP A 89 -1.61 8.49 4.55
C ASP A 89 -2.06 8.36 3.07
N PRO A 90 -2.29 9.47 2.33
CA PRO A 90 -2.59 9.40 0.90
C PRO A 90 -1.52 8.66 0.06
N ALA A 91 -0.26 8.62 0.51
CA ALA A 91 0.80 7.87 -0.17
C ALA A 91 0.51 6.36 -0.25
N ALA A 92 -0.33 5.82 0.65
CA ALA A 92 -0.71 4.43 0.64
C ALA A 92 -1.50 4.03 -0.61
N GLU A 93 -2.21 4.95 -1.27
CA GLU A 93 -2.97 4.65 -2.49
C GLU A 93 -2.06 4.23 -3.67
N LEU A 94 -0.82 4.75 -3.70
CA LEU A 94 0.12 4.52 -4.80
C LEU A 94 0.47 3.04 -4.97
N VAL A 95 0.42 2.23 -3.90
CA VAL A 95 0.84 0.83 -3.96
C VAL A 95 -0.16 -0.05 -4.71
N SER A 96 -1.46 0.25 -4.67
CA SER A 96 -2.47 -0.40 -5.51
C SER A 96 -2.47 0.16 -6.92
N LEU A 97 -2.32 1.49 -7.08
CA LEU A 97 -2.27 2.13 -8.40
C LEU A 97 -1.08 1.65 -9.24
N ALA A 98 0.02 1.26 -8.61
CA ALA A 98 1.18 0.67 -9.28
C ALA A 98 0.88 -0.63 -10.03
N PHE A 99 -0.24 -1.31 -9.78
CA PHE A 99 -0.70 -2.42 -10.63
C PHE A 99 -1.12 -1.97 -12.03
N GLY A 100 -1.47 -0.69 -12.20
CA GLY A 100 -1.84 -0.09 -13.48
C GLY A 100 -0.67 0.50 -14.27
N GLY A 101 0.52 0.61 -13.67
CA GLY A 101 1.68 1.19 -14.33
C GLY A 101 2.60 1.93 -13.35
N ASP A 102 3.36 2.88 -13.88
CA ASP A 102 4.27 3.70 -13.07
C ASP A 102 3.48 4.62 -12.12
N ALA A 103 3.91 4.65 -10.86
CA ALA A 103 3.40 5.51 -9.80
C ALA A 103 4.54 6.30 -9.12
N GLY A 104 5.68 6.42 -9.81
CA GLY A 104 6.83 7.20 -9.38
C GLY A 104 6.62 8.71 -9.54
N PRO A 105 7.59 9.52 -9.05
CA PRO A 105 7.47 10.98 -8.98
C PRO A 105 7.21 11.66 -10.33
N ASP A 106 7.74 11.09 -11.41
CA ASP A 106 7.62 11.64 -12.77
C ASP A 106 6.50 10.99 -13.60
N SER A 107 5.67 10.15 -12.98
CA SER A 107 4.58 9.46 -13.66
C SER A 107 3.42 10.40 -13.99
N ASP A 108 2.71 10.15 -15.09
CA ASP A 108 1.48 10.89 -15.45
C ASP A 108 0.43 10.88 -14.33
N LEU A 109 0.40 9.80 -13.54
CA LEU A 109 -0.44 9.67 -12.35
C LEU A 109 -0.12 10.74 -11.30
N VAL A 110 1.16 10.87 -10.94
CA VAL A 110 1.61 11.83 -9.92
C VAL A 110 1.51 13.26 -10.43
N VAL A 111 1.83 13.50 -11.70
CA VAL A 111 1.62 14.79 -12.35
C VAL A 111 0.15 15.19 -12.27
N GLY A 112 -0.78 14.32 -12.70
CA GLY A 112 -2.22 14.60 -12.63
C GLY A 112 -2.72 14.82 -11.20
N TYR A 113 -2.23 14.04 -10.23
CA TYR A 113 -2.60 14.20 -8.82
C TYR A 113 -2.15 15.55 -8.26
N THR A 114 -0.92 15.98 -8.58
CA THR A 114 -0.36 17.25 -8.10
C THR A 114 -1.00 18.46 -8.79
N GLU A 115 -1.28 18.38 -10.09
CA GLU A 115 -2.03 19.42 -10.83
C GLU A 115 -3.46 19.59 -10.29
N ALA A 116 -4.08 18.52 -9.78
CA ALA A 116 -5.38 18.56 -9.12
C ALA A 116 -5.33 19.11 -7.66
N GLY A 117 -4.15 19.52 -7.18
CA GLY A 117 -3.95 20.11 -5.85
C GLY A 117 -3.51 19.12 -4.77
N GLY A 118 -3.21 17.86 -5.13
CA GLY A 118 -2.59 16.89 -4.25
C GLY A 118 -1.12 17.21 -3.97
N SER A 119 -0.57 16.65 -2.89
CA SER A 119 0.85 16.78 -2.55
C SER A 119 1.43 15.44 -2.13
N LEU A 120 2.57 15.10 -2.71
CA LEU A 120 3.37 13.92 -2.39
C LEU A 120 4.83 14.38 -2.31
N ASP A 121 5.40 14.38 -1.11
CA ASP A 121 6.82 14.69 -0.92
C ASP A 121 7.62 13.40 -1.06
N PHE A 122 8.23 13.14 -2.21
CA PHE A 122 9.02 11.92 -2.48
C PHE A 122 10.36 11.84 -1.73
N GLY A 123 10.53 12.61 -0.65
CA GLY A 123 11.68 12.55 0.26
C GLY A 123 11.85 11.22 1.00
N PRO A 124 12.92 11.07 1.81
CA PRO A 124 13.32 9.79 2.41
C PRO A 124 12.23 9.13 3.27
N ALA A 125 11.53 9.91 4.09
CA ALA A 125 10.47 9.39 4.95
C ALA A 125 9.27 8.87 4.14
N PHE A 126 8.87 9.57 3.07
CA PHE A 126 7.85 9.09 2.15
C PHE A 126 8.23 7.79 1.46
N GLN A 127 9.47 7.67 0.98
CA GLN A 127 9.95 6.42 0.38
C GLN A 127 9.89 5.27 1.39
N HIS A 128 10.22 5.54 2.65
CA HIS A 128 10.11 4.54 3.72
C HIS A 128 8.64 4.17 3.96
N ARG A 129 7.73 5.15 4.07
CA ARG A 129 6.28 4.90 4.18
C ARG A 129 5.74 4.09 3.01
N LEU A 130 6.12 4.42 1.79
CA LEU A 130 5.72 3.68 0.58
C LEU A 130 6.18 2.22 0.64
N ALA A 131 7.40 1.96 1.11
CA ALA A 131 7.90 0.59 1.32
C ALA A 131 7.11 -0.15 2.42
N LEU A 132 6.71 0.52 3.51
CA LEU A 132 5.82 -0.04 4.53
C LEU A 132 4.43 -0.36 3.97
N TYR A 133 3.87 0.49 3.11
CA TYR A 133 2.57 0.23 2.48
C TYR A 133 2.63 -0.92 1.47
N GLN A 134 3.75 -1.10 0.77
CA GLN A 134 3.99 -2.28 -0.04
C GLN A 134 4.09 -3.56 0.80
N LEU A 135 4.72 -3.48 1.98
CA LEU A 135 4.75 -4.60 2.94
C LEU A 135 3.34 -4.95 3.41
N TYR A 136 2.55 -3.95 3.79
CA TYR A 136 1.17 -4.14 4.25
C TYR A 136 0.28 -4.73 3.13
N LEU A 137 0.37 -4.23 1.89
CA LEU A 137 -0.35 -4.81 0.75
C LEU A 137 0.09 -6.26 0.49
N GLY A 138 1.40 -6.54 0.53
CA GLY A 138 1.92 -7.90 0.35
C GLY A 138 1.39 -8.88 1.41
N LEU A 139 1.39 -8.47 2.68
CA LEU A 139 0.78 -9.23 3.77
C LEU A 139 -0.70 -9.51 3.52
N LEU A 140 -1.45 -8.46 3.19
CA LEU A 140 -2.88 -8.53 2.96
C LEU A 140 -3.21 -9.54 1.86
N LEU A 141 -2.53 -9.45 0.72
CA LEU A 141 -2.75 -10.35 -0.42
C LEU A 141 -2.41 -11.81 -0.08
N VAL A 142 -1.36 -12.07 0.70
CA VAL A 142 -1.02 -13.42 1.16
C VAL A 142 -2.09 -13.97 2.11
N VAL A 143 -2.60 -13.15 3.04
CA VAL A 143 -3.63 -13.55 4.00
C VAL A 143 -4.95 -13.90 3.32
N GLU A 144 -5.32 -13.15 2.27
CA GLU A 144 -6.58 -13.36 1.54
C GLU A 144 -6.57 -14.59 0.62
N CYS A 145 -5.39 -15.09 0.24
CA CYS A 145 -5.27 -16.23 -0.67
C CYS A 145 -6.03 -17.48 -0.19
N GLY A 146 -5.93 -17.79 1.10
CA GLY A 146 -6.62 -18.92 1.72
C GLY A 146 -8.15 -18.84 1.58
N PRO A 147 -8.81 -17.82 2.17
CA PRO A 147 -10.27 -17.71 2.11
C PRO A 147 -10.83 -17.49 0.71
N ARG A 148 -10.09 -16.85 -0.22
CA ARG A 148 -10.54 -16.68 -1.61
C ARG A 148 -10.27 -17.89 -2.50
N GLY A 149 -9.59 -18.93 -1.99
CA GLY A 149 -9.34 -20.16 -2.73
C GLY A 149 -8.44 -19.97 -3.96
N TYR A 150 -7.51 -19.01 -3.92
CA TYR A 150 -6.64 -18.73 -5.06
C TYR A 150 -5.64 -19.86 -5.32
N GLY A 151 -5.38 -20.12 -6.60
CA GLY A 151 -4.46 -21.15 -7.04
C GLY A 151 -2.98 -20.83 -6.77
N PRO A 152 -2.09 -21.84 -6.89
CA PRO A 152 -0.68 -21.74 -6.50
C PRO A 152 0.09 -20.63 -7.24
N THR A 153 -0.25 -20.34 -8.49
CA THR A 153 0.38 -19.25 -9.26
C THR A 153 0.14 -17.88 -8.63
N HIS A 154 -1.10 -17.62 -8.18
CA HIS A 154 -1.47 -16.37 -7.54
C HIS A 154 -0.84 -16.28 -6.14
N VAL A 155 -0.88 -17.37 -5.37
CA VAL A 155 -0.20 -17.44 -4.06
C VAL A 155 1.29 -17.14 -4.20
N ALA A 156 1.96 -17.72 -5.19
CA ALA A 156 3.37 -17.46 -5.44
C ALA A 156 3.65 -16.00 -5.83
N PHE A 157 2.72 -15.35 -6.54
CA PHE A 157 2.81 -13.92 -6.85
C PHE A 157 2.71 -13.06 -5.58
N CYS A 158 1.70 -13.28 -4.74
CA CYS A 158 1.53 -12.53 -3.49
C CYS A 158 2.72 -12.71 -2.54
N ARG A 159 3.24 -13.92 -2.42
CA ARG A 159 4.45 -14.24 -1.62
C ARG A 159 5.69 -13.50 -2.12
N ARG A 160 5.88 -13.39 -3.44
CA ARG A 160 6.97 -12.59 -4.02
C ARG A 160 6.81 -11.11 -3.69
N MET A 161 5.61 -10.55 -3.83
CA MET A 161 5.36 -9.15 -3.47
C MET A 161 5.75 -8.85 -2.01
N LEU A 162 5.34 -9.73 -1.08
CA LEU A 162 5.70 -9.61 0.33
C LEU A 162 7.23 -9.71 0.54
N THR A 163 7.88 -10.69 -0.10
CA THR A 163 9.34 -10.89 -0.01
C THR A 163 10.12 -9.68 -0.55
N ASP A 164 9.67 -9.10 -1.66
CA ASP A 164 10.30 -7.94 -2.28
C ASP A 164 10.15 -6.71 -1.37
N ALA A 165 8.98 -6.50 -0.76
CA ALA A 165 8.74 -5.41 0.19
C ALA A 165 9.62 -5.54 1.44
N VAL A 166 9.71 -6.74 2.02
CA VAL A 166 10.63 -7.04 3.15
C VAL A 166 12.09 -6.73 2.76
N THR A 167 12.50 -7.11 1.56
CA THR A 167 13.87 -6.88 1.06
C THR A 167 14.18 -5.40 0.87
N ARG A 168 13.23 -4.61 0.37
CA ARG A 168 13.35 -3.15 0.25
C ARG A 168 13.57 -2.50 1.62
N LEU A 169 12.73 -2.84 2.60
CA LEU A 169 12.82 -2.29 3.95
C LEU A 169 14.13 -2.68 4.65
N ARG A 170 14.58 -3.93 4.51
CA ARG A 170 15.91 -4.36 5.02
C ARG A 170 17.05 -3.52 4.44
N THR A 171 16.96 -3.16 3.17
CA THR A 171 18.01 -2.39 2.49
C THR A 171 17.99 -0.94 2.97
N ALA A 172 16.81 -0.35 3.08
CA ALA A 172 16.63 1.01 3.60
C ALA A 172 17.14 1.14 5.06
N ALA A 173 16.84 0.17 5.92
CA ALA A 173 17.29 0.15 7.32
C ALA A 173 18.83 0.09 7.46
N ARG A 174 19.53 -0.51 6.49
CA ARG A 174 21.00 -0.60 6.50
C ARG A 174 21.70 0.66 6.00
N THR A 175 20.97 1.56 5.35
CA THR A 175 21.48 2.81 4.77
C THR A 175 21.15 4.04 5.61
N ALA A 176 20.37 3.89 6.69
CA ALA A 176 20.14 4.96 7.65
C ALA A 176 21.44 5.25 8.44
N PRO A 177 21.88 6.53 8.54
CA PRO A 177 23.14 6.92 9.20
C PRO A 177 23.14 6.72 10.71
#